data_AF-A0A9Q4GJ08-F1
#
_entry.id   AF-A0A9Q4GJ08-F1
#
_cell.length_a   1.000
_cell.length_b   1.000
_cell.length_c   1.000
_cell.angle_alpha   90.00
_cell.angle_beta   90.00
_cell.angle_gamma   90.00
#
_symmetry.space_group_name_H-M   'P 1'
#
loop_
_entity.id
_entity.type
_entity.pdbx_description
1 polymer ?
#
loop_
_entity_poly.entity_id
_entity_poly.type
_entity_poly.pdbx_seq_one_letter_code
_entity_poly.pdbx_strand_id
1 'polypeptide(L)' 'MKPVDAQTSWQAASGFVLDYNPALGDSFALSTAKELDGELLVGSDDDYDDVTDVRLTSSPA' A
#
# COMPACT_ATOMS: atom_id res chain seq x y z
N MET A 1 10.56 3.70 -15.17
CA MET A 1 9.92 3.97 -13.86
C MET A 1 9.23 5.31 -13.94
N LYS A 2 7.96 5.39 -13.53
CA LYS A 2 7.20 6.64 -13.42
C LYS A 2 7.38 7.17 -11.99
N PRO A 3 7.86 8.41 -11.78
CA PRO A 3 7.89 9.02 -10.45
C PRO A 3 6.46 9.18 -9.92
N VAL A 4 6.28 8.96 -8.62
CA VAL A 4 5.04 9.29 -7.92
C VAL A 4 5.15 10.66 -7.28
N ASP A 5 4.03 11.34 -7.12
CA ASP A 5 3.98 12.57 -6.33
C ASP A 5 3.93 12.22 -4.84
N ALA A 6 5.05 12.47 -4.15
CA ALA A 6 5.16 12.17 -2.73
C ALA A 6 4.10 12.89 -1.88
N GLN A 7 3.70 14.12 -2.22
CA GLN A 7 2.72 14.85 -1.43
C GLN A 7 1.34 14.20 -1.54
N THR A 8 0.92 13.90 -2.76
CA THR A 8 -0.35 13.22 -3.03
C THR A 8 -0.36 11.80 -2.43
N SER A 9 0.74 11.06 -2.57
CA SER A 9 0.89 9.72 -1.98
C SER A 9 0.83 9.74 -0.45
N TRP A 10 1.44 10.74 0.21
CA TRP A 10 1.31 10.87 1.67
C TRP A 10 -0.10 11.22 2.13
N GLN A 11 -0.81 12.04 1.36
CA GLN A 11 -2.19 12.37 1.66
C GLN A 11 -3.10 11.13 1.54
N ALA A 12 -2.93 10.33 0.49
CA ALA A 12 -3.67 9.07 0.32
C ALA A 12 -3.26 7.99 1.33
N ALA A 13 -1.99 7.94 1.75
CA ALA A 13 -1.53 7.03 2.81
C ALA A 13 -2.30 7.22 4.12
N SER A 14 -2.71 8.45 4.45
CA SER A 14 -3.54 8.70 5.64
C SER A 14 -4.89 7.96 5.61
N GLY A 15 -5.46 7.74 4.42
CA GLY A 15 -6.68 6.94 4.25
C GLY A 15 -6.44 5.48 4.62
N PHE A 16 -5.35 4.89 4.15
CA PHE A 16 -4.99 3.51 4.51
C PHE A 16 -4.78 3.33 6.02
N VAL A 17 -4.17 4.31 6.70
CA VAL A 17 -4.05 4.30 8.17
C VAL A 17 -5.42 4.28 8.84
N LEU A 18 -6.38 5.06 8.36
CA LEU A 18 -7.70 5.15 8.97
C LEU A 18 -8.57 3.92 8.67
N ASP A 19 -8.47 3.40 7.45
CA ASP A 19 -9.34 2.33 6.95
C ASP A 19 -8.85 0.94 7.39
N TYR A 20 -7.52 0.74 7.44
CA TYR A 20 -6.90 -0.57 7.64
C TYR A 20 -5.85 -0.60 8.76
N ASN A 21 -5.43 0.56 9.28
CA ASN A 21 -4.43 0.69 10.35
C ASN A 21 -3.07 -0.04 10.14
N PRO A 22 -2.47 -0.08 8.93
CA PRO A 22 -1.13 -0.61 8.75
C PRO A 22 -0.06 0.39 9.23
N ALA A 23 1.21 -0.01 9.24
CA ALA A 23 2.29 0.92 9.54
C ALA A 23 2.35 2.07 8.53
N LEU A 24 2.94 3.20 8.94
CA LEU A 24 3.01 4.40 8.08
C LEU A 24 3.78 4.16 6.78
N GLY A 25 4.84 3.36 6.83
CA GLY A 25 5.62 2.99 5.64
C GLY A 25 4.79 2.15 4.66
N ASP A 26 4.02 1.21 5.19
CA ASP A 26 3.17 0.32 4.41
C ASP A 26 1.99 1.07 3.80
N SER A 27 1.43 2.02 4.54
CA SER A 27 0.40 2.96 4.04
C SER A 27 0.89 3.73 2.82
N PHE A 28 2.15 4.16 2.82
CA PHE A 28 2.77 4.85 1.68
C PHE A 28 3.00 3.90 0.51
N ALA A 29 3.43 2.66 0.78
CA ALA A 29 3.61 1.63 -0.24
C ALA A 29 2.28 1.27 -0.93
N LEU A 30 1.21 1.10 -0.16
CA LEU A 30 -0.16 0.89 -0.65
C LEU A 30 -0.64 2.05 -1.54
N SER A 31 -0.44 3.30 -1.08
CA SER A 31 -0.77 4.48 -1.87
C SER A 31 0.00 4.54 -3.18
N THR A 32 1.29 4.23 -3.14
CA THR A 32 2.16 4.21 -4.33
C THR A 32 1.71 3.16 -5.33
N ALA A 33 1.39 1.94 -4.86
CA ALA A 33 0.89 0.86 -5.71
C ALA A 33 -0.45 1.24 -6.36
N LYS A 34 -1.36 1.84 -5.60
CA LYS A 34 -2.65 2.35 -6.12
C LYS A 34 -2.47 3.43 -7.18
N GLU A 35 -1.56 4.40 -6.97
CA GLU A 35 -1.28 5.48 -7.93
C GLU A 35 -0.72 4.95 -9.26
N LEU A 36 0.03 3.85 -9.20
CA LEU A 36 0.66 3.23 -10.36
C LEU A 36 -0.18 2.14 -11.02
N ASP A 37 -1.39 1.84 -10.51
CA ASP A 37 -2.15 0.61 -10.85
C ASP A 37 -1.26 -0.64 -10.80
N GLY A 38 -0.37 -0.66 -9.82
CA GLY A 38 0.64 -1.67 -9.62
C GLY A 38 0.22 -2.72 -8.60
N GLU A 39 1.04 -3.76 -8.51
CA GLU A 39 0.92 -4.82 -7.51
C GLU A 39 2.00 -4.62 -6.44
N LEU A 40 1.59 -4.63 -5.18
CA LEU A 40 2.49 -4.48 -4.04
C LEU A 40 2.94 -5.87 -3.58
N LEU A 41 4.26 -6.07 -3.51
CA LEU A 41 4.85 -7.22 -2.86
C LEU A 41 4.86 -7.00 -1.36
N VAL A 42 4.14 -7.83 -0.61
CA VAL A 42 4.05 -7.77 0.85
C VAL A 42 4.73 -8.98 1.49
N GLY A 43 4.97 -8.88 2.80
CA GLY A 43 5.34 -10.02 3.62
C GLY A 43 4.25 -11.09 3.62
N SER A 44 4.58 -12.26 4.15
CA SER A 44 3.58 -13.30 4.43
C SER A 44 3.02 -13.13 5.85
N ASP A 45 2.75 -11.89 6.26
CA ASP A 45 1.99 -11.56 7.46
C ASP A 45 0.54 -11.23 7.10
N ASP A 46 -0.36 -11.37 8.08
CA ASP A 46 -1.81 -11.20 7.91
C ASP A 46 -2.21 -9.71 7.95
N ASP A 47 -1.23 -8.79 7.98
CA ASP A 47 -1.42 -7.34 8.17
C ASP A 47 -2.18 -6.65 7.03
N TYR A 48 -2.38 -7.34 5.91
CA TYR A 48 -3.00 -6.81 4.70
C TYR A 48 -4.27 -7.54 4.26
N ASP A 49 -4.75 -8.50 5.04
CA ASP A 49 -5.90 -9.36 4.67
C ASP A 49 -7.20 -8.56 4.43
N ASP A 50 -7.36 -7.44 5.13
CA ASP A 50 -8.53 -6.56 4.99
C ASP A 50 -8.39 -5.56 3.82
N VAL A 51 -7.21 -5.44 3.19
CA VAL A 51 -6.96 -4.44 2.14
C VAL A 51 -7.44 -4.96 0.79
N THR A 52 -8.61 -4.49 0.33
CA THR A 52 -9.19 -4.90 -0.97
C THR A 52 -8.94 -3.91 -2.11
N ASP A 53 -8.47 -2.70 -1.80
CA ASP A 53 -8.35 -1.59 -2.76
C ASP A 53 -7.06 -1.62 -3.60
N VAL A 54 -6.13 -2.51 -3.28
CA VAL A 54 -4.79 -2.60 -3.88
C VAL A 54 -4.51 -4.05 -4.24
N ARG A 55 -3.84 -4.28 -5.37
CA ARG A 55 -3.40 -5.64 -5.74
C ARG A 55 -2.19 -5.99 -4.90
N LEU A 56 -2.28 -7.11 -4.18
CA LEU A 56 -1.24 -7.60 -3.31
C LEU A 56 -0.77 -8.98 -3.80
N THR A 57 0.53 -9.19 -3.74
CA THR A 57 1.13 -10.52 -3.85
C THR A 57 2.06 -10.71 -2.65
N SER A 58 1.98 -11.86 -1.99
CA SER A 58 2.92 -12.24 -0.93
C SER A 58 4.03 -13.13 -1.51
N SER A 59 5.24 -12.99 -0.98
CA SER A 59 6.33 -13.93 -1.31
C SER A 59 6.11 -15.27 -0.59
N PRO A 60 6.29 -16.42 -1.26
CA PRO A 60 6.44 -17.69 -0.54
C PRO A 60 7.71 -17.62 0.32
N ALA A 61 7.58 -18.01 1.59
CA ALA A 61 8.70 -18.14 2.52
C ALA A 61 9.67 -19.27 2.13
#